data_AF-A0A950GT98-F1
#
_entry.id   AF-A0A950GT98-F1
#
_cell.length_a   1.000
_cell.length_b   1.000
_cell.length_c   1.000
_cell.angle_alpha   90.00
_cell.angle_beta   90.00
_cell.angle_gamma   90.00
#
_symmetry.space_group_name_H-M   'P 1'
#
loop_
_entity.id
_entity.type
_entity.pdbx_description
1 polymer ?
#
loop_
_entity_poly.entity_id
_entity_poly.type
_entity_poly.pdbx_seq_one_letter_code
_entity_poly.pdbx_strand_id
1 'polypeptide(L)'
;MTNPVPPGAPAHIVVVIDENESYQNVIGSSYAPFVNSLTAEGTLFSNYFAIGHPSQPNYLAIYSGSTQGVTDDSAYSFPTTPSLGGELQQAGYSFAGYVESGNTASYHEPWQFFGDSQNDGVDFSQFPTNGNFSQLPTVSFVIPNLTDDMTTDTGLPTAQTVAQGDQWLSANLSAYITWAQANNSLFILTFDEDDGSGNNRVPMLVVGQGVAAGAVNSASLNHYSLLATIESFYGLTELGNSAGASTMGLLTATSPPPASPPPPLASSIVVDWQNGSGGALASWSLSGGQVTSSSAVTYQGNPATPDASWSVAGLGDFNGDGSKDFLWRNQNGSLIEWTMSGSQIVSSQAVTFAGNAVAPDNSWSVAGLGDFNGDGKSDILWRNSSGSLVDWTMNGSQVTASQQVTLSGSPAAPDSSWSIAGIGDFNGDGKADLLWRSANGSLIDWTMNGSQIASAQQVTLGGSAVSPDASWSIAAIGDFNGDGKADILWRNTSGTLVDWTMNGSQITNVQQVTMGGSAVTLDPSWQIAQIGDFGGNGNSGILWRNSNGAMDEWSMNGAQIASASQVTLQGNPAAPPNSWTILSKPTDFLG
;
A
#
# COMPACT_ATOMS: atom_id res chain seq x y z
N MET A 1 -20.66 21.55 13.79
CA MET A 1 -19.35 22.24 13.90
C MET A 1 -18.63 21.54 15.02
N THR A 2 -17.62 20.73 14.70
CA THR A 2 -16.84 19.96 15.67
C THR A 2 -15.90 20.88 16.43
N ASN A 3 -15.69 20.62 17.71
CA ASN A 3 -14.65 21.29 18.48
C ASN A 3 -13.27 20.85 17.96
N PRO A 4 -12.25 21.73 17.98
CA PRO A 4 -10.89 21.32 17.68
C PRO A 4 -10.45 20.28 18.72
N VAL A 5 -9.81 19.21 18.24
CA VAL A 5 -9.33 18.10 19.06
C VAL A 5 -8.26 18.59 20.07
N PRO A 6 -8.21 18.06 21.31
CA PRO A 6 -7.24 18.49 22.30
C PRO A 6 -5.79 18.32 21.83
N PRO A 7 -4.85 19.20 22.22
CA PRO A 7 -3.44 19.04 21.90
C PRO A 7 -2.90 17.69 22.38
N GLY A 8 -2.36 16.88 21.47
CA GLY A 8 -1.80 15.55 21.77
C GLY A 8 -2.82 14.41 21.71
N ALA A 9 -4.09 14.68 21.39
CA ALA A 9 -5.09 13.67 21.09
C ALA A 9 -5.14 13.37 19.58
N PRO A 10 -5.38 12.11 19.17
CA PRO A 10 -5.59 11.77 17.76
C PRO A 10 -6.79 12.52 17.19
N ALA A 11 -6.69 13.00 15.96
CA ALA A 11 -7.77 13.58 15.19
C ALA A 11 -8.82 12.54 14.78
N HIS A 12 -8.38 11.32 14.47
CA HIS A 12 -9.25 10.19 14.13
C HIS A 12 -8.73 8.90 14.78
N ILE A 13 -9.62 8.14 15.42
CA ILE A 13 -9.35 6.78 15.90
C ILE A 13 -10.30 5.84 15.19
N VAL A 14 -9.79 4.80 14.52
CA VAL A 14 -10.61 3.71 13.98
C VAL A 14 -10.33 2.46 14.80
N VAL A 15 -11.38 1.93 15.41
CA VAL A 15 -11.35 0.67 16.17
C VAL A 15 -12.06 -0.39 15.34
N VAL A 16 -11.34 -1.45 14.99
CA VAL A 16 -11.91 -2.67 14.41
C VAL A 16 -12.07 -3.69 15.53
N ILE A 17 -13.23 -4.35 15.54
CA ILE A 17 -13.53 -5.42 16.48
C ILE A 17 -13.86 -6.65 15.63
N ASP A 18 -12.95 -7.62 15.64
CA ASP A 18 -13.16 -8.96 15.09
C ASP A 18 -13.67 -9.89 16.19
N GLU A 19 -13.98 -11.14 15.85
CA GLU A 19 -14.81 -12.02 16.66
C GLU A 19 -14.12 -13.33 17.04
N ASN A 20 -14.34 -13.78 18.28
CA ASN A 20 -14.20 -15.17 18.73
C ASN A 20 -12.83 -15.85 18.46
N GLU A 21 -11.72 -15.11 18.59
CA GLU A 21 -10.38 -15.66 18.33
C GLU A 21 -9.40 -15.40 19.48
N SER A 22 -8.71 -16.47 19.88
CA SER A 22 -7.66 -16.37 20.90
C SER A 22 -6.42 -15.67 20.34
N TYR A 23 -5.67 -15.00 21.22
CA TYR A 23 -4.39 -14.35 20.86
C TYR A 23 -3.48 -15.24 20.01
N GLN A 24 -3.43 -16.55 20.29
CA GLN A 24 -2.51 -17.49 19.64
C GLN A 24 -2.98 -17.96 18.26
N ASN A 25 -4.28 -17.83 17.96
CA ASN A 25 -4.84 -18.19 16.66
C ASN A 25 -4.51 -17.13 15.60
N VAL A 26 -4.31 -15.89 16.03
CA VAL A 26 -4.01 -14.73 15.16
C VAL A 26 -2.54 -14.33 15.26
N ILE A 27 -2.03 -14.01 16.45
CA ILE A 27 -0.67 -13.49 16.63
C ILE A 27 0.37 -14.62 16.54
N GLY A 28 1.26 -14.51 15.56
CA GLY A 28 2.24 -15.53 15.16
C GLY A 28 1.70 -16.56 14.17
N SER A 29 0.43 -16.45 13.77
CA SER A 29 -0.22 -17.38 12.85
C SER A 29 0.17 -17.11 11.40
N SER A 30 0.47 -18.17 10.66
CA SER A 30 0.68 -18.07 9.20
C SER A 30 -0.60 -17.77 8.43
N TYR A 31 -1.77 -17.87 9.07
CA TYR A 31 -3.06 -17.55 8.47
C TYR A 31 -3.44 -16.08 8.62
N ALA A 32 -2.71 -15.30 9.43
CA ALA A 32 -2.92 -13.86 9.57
C ALA A 32 -1.67 -13.05 9.20
N PRO A 33 -1.11 -13.22 7.98
CA PRO A 33 0.13 -12.54 7.59
C PRO A 33 0.04 -11.01 7.66
N PHE A 34 -1.11 -10.41 7.33
CA PHE A 34 -1.29 -8.96 7.39
C PHE A 34 -1.32 -8.45 8.83
N VAL A 35 -2.18 -9.00 9.70
CA VAL A 35 -2.21 -8.61 11.12
C VAL A 35 -0.84 -8.80 11.79
N ASN A 36 -0.11 -9.85 11.40
CA ASN A 36 1.24 -10.08 11.93
C ASN A 36 2.28 -9.10 11.39
N SER A 37 2.18 -8.60 10.16
CA SER A 37 3.08 -7.56 9.66
C SER A 37 2.92 -6.27 10.47
N LEU A 38 1.68 -5.93 10.85
CA LEU A 38 1.37 -4.75 11.64
C LEU A 38 2.00 -4.76 13.05
N THR A 39 2.39 -5.93 13.58
CA THR A 39 3.11 -6.03 14.86
C THR A 39 4.49 -5.37 14.82
N ALA A 40 5.11 -5.27 13.64
CA ALA A 40 6.36 -4.54 13.44
C ALA A 40 6.14 -3.03 13.28
N GLU A 41 4.94 -2.62 12.90
CA GLU A 41 4.57 -1.24 12.60
C GLU A 41 3.92 -0.50 13.78
N GLY A 42 3.32 -1.25 14.70
CA GLY A 42 2.60 -0.73 15.85
C GLY A 42 3.11 -1.25 17.19
N THR A 43 2.31 -1.03 18.22
CA THR A 43 2.51 -1.62 19.55
C THR A 43 1.54 -2.79 19.73
N LEU A 44 2.09 -3.97 19.95
CA LEU A 44 1.34 -5.19 20.29
C LEU A 44 1.11 -5.26 21.80
N PHE A 45 -0.14 -5.44 22.21
CA PHE A 45 -0.52 -5.57 23.62
C PHE A 45 -0.64 -7.04 23.97
N SER A 46 0.47 -7.62 24.43
CA SER A 46 0.53 -9.07 24.62
C SER A 46 -0.40 -9.56 25.73
N ASN A 47 -0.77 -8.75 26.71
CA ASN A 47 -1.63 -9.15 27.84
C ASN A 47 -2.96 -8.37 27.87
N TYR A 48 -3.69 -8.41 26.77
CA TYR A 48 -5.01 -7.81 26.65
C TYR A 48 -6.11 -8.88 26.76
N PHE A 49 -7.16 -8.58 27.53
CA PHE A 49 -8.22 -9.53 27.86
C PHE A 49 -9.60 -8.94 27.58
N ALA A 50 -10.45 -9.74 26.96
CA ALA A 50 -11.88 -9.47 26.88
C ALA A 50 -12.55 -9.65 28.26
N ILE A 51 -13.78 -9.15 28.41
CA ILE A 51 -14.46 -9.06 29.70
C ILE A 51 -15.19 -10.34 30.08
N GLY A 52 -15.83 -11.00 29.13
CA GLY A 52 -16.59 -12.22 29.39
C GLY A 52 -17.00 -12.92 28.12
N HIS A 53 -17.94 -13.84 28.27
CA HIS A 53 -18.69 -14.47 27.18
C HIS A 53 -20.19 -14.34 27.46
N PRO A 54 -21.04 -14.22 26.42
CA PRO A 54 -20.69 -14.17 24.99
C PRO A 54 -20.36 -12.74 24.51
N SER A 55 -20.34 -12.53 23.18
CA SER A 55 -19.84 -11.34 22.49
C SER A 55 -20.45 -10.02 22.94
N GLN A 56 -21.78 -9.93 23.04
CA GLN A 56 -22.47 -8.66 23.29
C GLN A 56 -22.01 -7.93 24.57
N PRO A 57 -21.84 -8.60 25.73
CA PRO A 57 -21.20 -8.01 26.91
C PRO A 57 -19.89 -7.25 26.65
N ASN A 58 -19.05 -7.72 25.73
CA ASN A 58 -17.75 -7.12 25.41
C ASN A 58 -17.92 -5.82 24.62
N TYR A 59 -18.79 -5.79 23.61
CA TYR A 59 -19.16 -4.56 22.90
C TYR A 59 -19.73 -3.50 23.83
N LEU A 60 -20.64 -3.90 24.74
CA LEU A 60 -21.19 -3.00 25.75
C LEU A 60 -20.11 -2.46 26.71
N ALA A 61 -19.14 -3.31 27.08
CA ALA A 61 -18.03 -2.91 27.92
C ALA A 61 -17.10 -1.89 27.25
N ILE A 62 -16.76 -2.08 25.97
CA ILE A 62 -15.97 -1.12 25.18
C ILE A 62 -16.73 0.19 25.00
N TYR A 63 -18.06 0.14 24.85
CA TYR A 63 -18.85 1.31 24.44
C TYR A 63 -19.46 2.13 25.59
N SER A 64 -19.66 1.51 26.76
CA SER A 64 -20.34 2.14 27.92
C SER A 64 -19.64 1.93 29.26
N GLY A 65 -18.48 1.28 29.24
CA GLY A 65 -17.72 0.99 30.45
C GLY A 65 -18.37 -0.06 31.37
N SER A 66 -19.38 -0.78 30.90
CA SER A 66 -20.06 -1.82 31.66
C SER A 66 -20.73 -2.81 30.71
N THR A 67 -20.79 -4.08 31.11
CA THR A 67 -21.60 -5.09 30.40
C THR A 67 -23.10 -4.83 30.53
N GLN A 68 -23.51 -3.82 31.30
CA GLN A 68 -24.90 -3.50 31.65
C GLN A 68 -25.65 -4.65 32.34
N GLY A 69 -24.91 -5.62 32.88
CA GLY A 69 -25.47 -6.84 33.46
C GLY A 69 -25.98 -7.85 32.41
N VAL A 70 -25.68 -7.63 31.12
CA VAL A 70 -25.97 -8.57 30.04
C VAL A 70 -25.04 -9.78 30.14
N THR A 71 -25.61 -10.96 29.86
CA THR A 71 -24.90 -12.26 29.93
C THR A 71 -25.26 -13.18 28.75
N ASP A 72 -25.88 -12.63 27.70
CA ASP A 72 -26.27 -13.32 26.46
C ASP A 72 -26.28 -12.31 25.28
N ASP A 73 -26.54 -12.77 24.05
CA ASP A 73 -26.57 -11.93 22.82
C ASP A 73 -28.00 -11.50 22.41
N SER A 74 -28.87 -11.28 23.37
CA SER A 74 -30.26 -10.87 23.11
C SER A 74 -30.40 -9.39 22.71
N ALA A 75 -31.59 -8.99 22.29
CA ALA A 75 -31.88 -7.57 22.07
C ALA A 75 -32.08 -6.83 23.41
N TYR A 76 -31.25 -5.83 23.68
CA TYR A 76 -31.35 -4.96 24.86
C TYR A 76 -31.56 -3.49 24.47
N SER A 77 -31.91 -2.65 25.44
CA SER A 77 -32.03 -1.20 25.24
C SER A 77 -31.72 -0.44 26.53
N PHE A 78 -30.89 0.59 26.41
CA PHE A 78 -30.35 1.43 27.47
C PHE A 78 -30.61 2.92 27.14
N PRO A 79 -31.88 3.36 27.08
CA PRO A 79 -32.24 4.67 26.54
C PRO A 79 -31.72 5.87 27.35
N THR A 80 -31.26 5.65 28.58
CA THR A 80 -30.77 6.70 29.48
C THR A 80 -29.34 6.47 29.96
N THR A 81 -28.70 5.39 29.52
CA THR A 81 -27.32 5.09 29.92
C THR A 81 -26.39 5.88 29.00
N PRO A 82 -25.41 6.62 29.54
CA PRO A 82 -24.40 7.28 28.72
C PRO A 82 -23.56 6.28 27.93
N SER A 83 -23.21 6.65 26.71
CA SER A 83 -22.32 5.89 25.84
C SER A 83 -21.13 6.73 25.36
N LEU A 84 -20.09 6.06 24.84
CA LEU A 84 -18.94 6.73 24.23
C LEU A 84 -19.38 7.67 23.09
N GLY A 85 -20.31 7.23 22.23
CA GLY A 85 -20.85 8.07 21.15
C GLY A 85 -21.56 9.30 21.71
N GLY A 86 -22.41 9.13 22.72
CA GLY A 86 -23.11 10.22 23.39
C GLY A 86 -22.17 11.24 24.05
N GLU A 87 -21.14 10.78 24.76
CA GLU A 87 -20.17 11.67 25.42
C GLU A 87 -19.28 12.43 24.43
N LEU A 88 -18.83 11.77 23.35
CA LEU A 88 -18.11 12.43 22.27
C LEU A 88 -18.95 13.56 21.68
N GLN A 89 -20.22 13.29 21.35
CA GLN A 89 -21.15 14.28 20.81
C GLN A 89 -21.40 15.42 21.80
N GLN A 90 -21.56 15.12 23.08
CA GLN A 90 -21.75 16.13 24.14
C GLN A 90 -20.51 17.03 24.29
N ALA A 91 -19.32 16.48 24.11
CA ALA A 91 -18.06 17.21 24.12
C ALA A 91 -17.75 17.93 22.77
N GLY A 92 -18.61 17.77 21.77
CA GLY A 92 -18.48 18.40 20.44
C GLY A 92 -17.56 17.67 19.47
N TYR A 93 -17.25 16.40 19.72
CA TYR A 93 -16.56 15.49 18.81
C TYR A 93 -17.57 14.63 18.03
N SER A 94 -17.10 13.92 17.01
CA SER A 94 -17.95 13.06 16.18
C SER A 94 -17.65 11.59 16.38
N PHE A 95 -18.70 10.77 16.31
CA PHE A 95 -18.63 9.31 16.31
C PHE A 95 -19.40 8.75 15.11
N ALA A 96 -18.94 7.63 14.55
CA ALA A 96 -19.76 6.78 13.68
C ALA A 96 -19.36 5.30 13.82
N GLY A 97 -20.34 4.41 13.69
CA GLY A 97 -20.11 2.97 13.55
C GLY A 97 -20.30 2.54 12.11
N TYR A 98 -19.24 2.08 11.45
CA TYR A 98 -19.27 1.57 10.08
C TYR A 98 -19.48 0.06 10.10
N VAL A 99 -20.57 -0.41 9.51
CA VAL A 99 -20.96 -1.82 9.53
C VAL A 99 -20.90 -2.38 8.13
N GLU A 100 -20.19 -3.49 7.96
CA GLU A 100 -20.13 -4.16 6.67
C GLU A 100 -21.50 -4.72 6.27
N SER A 101 -21.81 -4.59 4.98
CA SER A 101 -23.05 -5.10 4.41
C SER A 101 -23.19 -6.60 4.64
N GLY A 102 -24.39 -7.03 5.04
CA GLY A 102 -24.66 -8.45 5.29
C GLY A 102 -24.35 -8.92 6.70
N ASN A 103 -23.91 -8.04 7.61
CA ASN A 103 -23.86 -8.38 9.02
C ASN A 103 -25.26 -8.73 9.56
N THR A 104 -25.42 -9.95 10.08
CA THR A 104 -26.68 -10.41 10.71
C THR A 104 -26.63 -10.40 12.23
N ALA A 105 -25.46 -10.18 12.82
CA ALA A 105 -25.25 -10.10 14.25
C ALA A 105 -25.37 -8.64 14.71
N SER A 106 -26.61 -8.15 14.81
CA SER A 106 -26.83 -6.75 15.19
C SER A 106 -26.19 -6.42 16.55
N TYR A 107 -26.07 -7.38 17.48
CA TYR A 107 -25.44 -7.15 18.77
C TYR A 107 -23.95 -6.75 18.75
N HIS A 108 -23.26 -6.84 17.61
CA HIS A 108 -21.93 -6.26 17.39
C HIS A 108 -21.96 -4.72 17.21
N GLU A 109 -23.14 -4.13 17.08
CA GLU A 109 -23.34 -2.69 16.89
C GLU A 109 -23.84 -2.06 18.21
N PRO A 110 -22.97 -1.74 19.18
CA PRO A 110 -23.40 -1.33 20.51
C PRO A 110 -24.20 -0.02 20.51
N TRP A 111 -23.91 0.90 19.58
CA TRP A 111 -24.53 2.23 19.53
C TRP A 111 -26.06 2.19 19.40
N GLN A 112 -26.63 1.19 18.75
CA GLN A 112 -28.08 1.10 18.53
C GLN A 112 -28.86 0.85 19.83
N PHE A 113 -28.19 0.38 20.89
CA PHE A 113 -28.80 0.08 22.17
C PHE A 113 -28.90 1.29 23.10
N PHE A 114 -28.13 2.34 22.86
CA PHE A 114 -28.08 3.52 23.72
C PHE A 114 -28.86 4.68 23.10
N GLY A 115 -29.67 5.35 23.92
CA GLY A 115 -30.57 6.41 23.43
C GLY A 115 -29.84 7.65 22.90
N ASP A 116 -28.58 7.86 23.30
CA ASP A 116 -27.74 8.99 22.93
C ASP A 116 -26.89 8.78 21.66
N SER A 117 -26.79 7.54 21.16
CA SER A 117 -25.99 7.16 19.99
C SER A 117 -26.74 6.30 18.96
N GLN A 118 -28.06 6.10 19.14
CA GLN A 118 -28.83 5.10 18.39
C GLN A 118 -28.72 5.21 16.86
N ASN A 119 -28.44 6.41 16.34
CA ASN A 119 -28.39 6.68 14.90
C ASN A 119 -26.97 6.83 14.35
N ASP A 120 -25.94 6.45 15.11
CA ASP A 120 -24.54 6.67 14.73
C ASP A 120 -24.01 5.59 13.77
N GLY A 121 -24.81 4.54 13.50
CA GLY A 121 -24.49 3.48 12.55
C GLY A 121 -24.64 3.91 11.09
N VAL A 122 -23.64 3.59 10.28
CA VAL A 122 -23.62 3.79 8.83
C VAL A 122 -23.08 2.54 8.13
N ASP A 123 -23.40 2.41 6.85
CA ASP A 123 -22.87 1.32 6.02
C ASP A 123 -21.36 1.51 5.76
N PHE A 124 -20.59 0.43 5.81
CA PHE A 124 -19.13 0.47 5.60
C PHE A 124 -18.73 1.01 4.22
N SER A 125 -19.60 0.95 3.20
CA SER A 125 -19.34 1.62 1.91
C SER A 125 -19.18 3.14 2.01
N GLN A 126 -19.55 3.74 3.15
CA GLN A 126 -19.31 5.16 3.45
C GLN A 126 -17.96 5.40 4.14
N PHE A 127 -17.24 4.35 4.54
CA PHE A 127 -15.89 4.46 5.03
C PHE A 127 -15.02 5.04 3.90
N PRO A 128 -14.27 6.14 4.12
CA PRO A 128 -13.52 6.78 3.05
C PRO A 128 -12.53 5.83 2.39
N THR A 129 -12.38 5.93 1.08
CA THR A 129 -11.31 5.28 0.32
C THR A 129 -10.36 6.33 -0.26
N ASN A 130 -9.17 5.92 -0.74
CA ASN A 130 -8.24 6.76 -1.51
C ASN A 130 -7.73 8.02 -0.76
N GLY A 131 -7.30 7.88 0.50
CA GLY A 131 -6.60 8.95 1.23
C GLY A 131 -7.50 10.07 1.81
N ASN A 132 -8.81 10.03 1.57
CA ASN A 132 -9.77 11.02 2.09
C ASN A 132 -10.16 10.79 3.57
N PHE A 133 -9.27 10.19 4.36
CA PHE A 133 -9.51 9.81 5.74
C PHE A 133 -9.62 11.00 6.71
N SER A 134 -9.20 12.21 6.29
CA SER A 134 -9.39 13.45 7.05
C SER A 134 -10.86 13.82 7.30
N GLN A 135 -11.80 13.18 6.59
CA GLN A 135 -13.24 13.35 6.77
C GLN A 135 -13.85 12.38 7.79
N LEU A 136 -13.07 11.43 8.31
CA LEU A 136 -13.55 10.50 9.31
C LEU A 136 -14.06 11.24 10.56
N PRO A 137 -14.98 10.63 11.31
CA PRO A 137 -15.30 11.06 12.67
C PRO A 137 -14.06 11.09 13.58
N THR A 138 -14.19 11.74 14.73
CA THR A 138 -13.13 11.75 15.76
C THR A 138 -12.85 10.34 16.28
N VAL A 139 -13.89 9.53 16.47
CA VAL A 139 -13.77 8.10 16.78
C VAL A 139 -14.72 7.33 15.88
N SER A 140 -14.24 6.24 15.30
CA SER A 140 -15.01 5.38 14.41
C SER A 140 -14.84 3.93 14.83
N PHE A 141 -15.93 3.18 14.85
CA PHE A 141 -15.87 1.72 15.00
C PHE A 141 -16.13 1.10 13.63
N VAL A 142 -15.44 0.01 13.30
CA VAL A 142 -15.63 -0.77 12.09
C VAL A 142 -15.96 -2.19 12.51
N ILE A 143 -17.10 -2.69 12.03
CA ILE A 143 -17.64 -4.01 12.33
C ILE A 143 -17.73 -4.80 11.01
N PRO A 144 -16.78 -5.71 10.74
CA PRO A 144 -16.90 -6.63 9.62
C PRO A 144 -18.11 -7.56 9.80
N ASN A 145 -18.56 -8.18 8.71
CA ASN A 145 -19.64 -9.16 8.78
C ASN A 145 -19.12 -10.54 9.24
N LEU A 146 -20.01 -11.46 9.61
CA LEU A 146 -19.66 -12.81 10.10
C LEU A 146 -18.74 -13.65 9.18
N THR A 147 -18.61 -13.29 7.90
CA THR A 147 -17.68 -13.97 6.97
C THR A 147 -16.24 -13.46 7.12
N ASP A 148 -16.09 -12.22 7.56
CA ASP A 148 -14.88 -11.42 7.49
C ASP A 148 -14.38 -10.97 8.87
N ASP A 149 -15.17 -11.15 9.93
CA ASP A 149 -14.79 -10.84 11.33
C ASP A 149 -14.01 -11.97 12.02
N MET A 150 -13.54 -12.97 11.27
CA MET A 150 -12.81 -14.15 11.76
C MET A 150 -13.61 -15.12 12.67
N THR A 151 -14.91 -14.90 12.89
CA THR A 151 -15.70 -15.81 13.74
C THR A 151 -15.79 -17.24 13.18
N THR A 152 -15.80 -18.21 14.09
CA THR A 152 -16.08 -19.62 13.76
C THR A 152 -17.58 -19.95 13.75
N ASP A 153 -18.46 -18.99 14.07
CA ASP A 153 -19.92 -19.19 14.06
C ASP A 153 -20.51 -19.50 12.68
N THR A 154 -19.75 -19.21 11.62
CA THR A 154 -20.06 -19.64 10.24
C THR A 154 -19.92 -21.15 10.04
N GLY A 155 -19.34 -21.87 11.00
CA GLY A 155 -19.02 -23.29 10.93
C GLY A 155 -17.75 -23.60 10.14
N LEU A 156 -16.98 -22.59 9.76
CA LEU A 156 -15.68 -22.74 9.10
C LEU A 156 -14.56 -22.98 10.13
N PRO A 157 -13.46 -23.66 9.76
CA PRO A 157 -12.32 -23.84 10.65
C PRO A 157 -11.61 -22.51 10.95
N THR A 158 -11.11 -22.33 12.18
CA THR A 158 -10.30 -21.17 12.62
C THR A 158 -9.24 -20.73 11.60
N ALA A 159 -8.48 -21.67 11.03
CA ALA A 159 -7.46 -21.33 10.04
C ALA A 159 -8.02 -20.62 8.79
N GLN A 160 -9.25 -20.95 8.40
CA GLN A 160 -9.94 -20.35 7.27
C GLN A 160 -10.55 -19.01 7.64
N THR A 161 -11.21 -18.91 8.80
CA THR A 161 -11.87 -17.67 9.26
C THR A 161 -10.82 -16.58 9.53
N VAL A 162 -9.71 -16.94 10.20
CA VAL A 162 -8.56 -16.05 10.40
C VAL A 162 -7.98 -15.57 9.07
N ALA A 163 -7.81 -16.45 8.08
CA ALA A 163 -7.29 -16.05 6.77
C ALA A 163 -8.26 -15.14 5.99
N GLN A 164 -9.56 -15.37 6.11
CA GLN A 164 -10.58 -14.54 5.48
C GLN A 164 -10.61 -13.14 6.07
N GLY A 165 -10.66 -13.04 7.41
CA GLY A 165 -10.63 -11.72 8.06
C GLY A 165 -9.30 -11.00 7.86
N ASP A 166 -8.17 -11.71 7.85
CA ASP A 166 -6.86 -11.08 7.59
C ASP A 166 -6.79 -10.48 6.18
N GLN A 167 -7.32 -11.21 5.18
CA GLN A 167 -7.45 -10.71 3.82
C GLN A 167 -8.40 -9.52 3.74
N TRP A 168 -9.52 -9.56 4.47
CA TRP A 168 -10.49 -8.47 4.51
C TRP A 168 -9.89 -7.21 5.12
N LEU A 169 -9.21 -7.31 6.27
CA LEU A 169 -8.52 -6.21 6.92
C LEU A 169 -7.47 -5.60 5.99
N SER A 170 -6.70 -6.44 5.30
CA SER A 170 -5.70 -6.00 4.32
C SER A 170 -6.34 -5.23 3.17
N ALA A 171 -7.39 -5.77 2.55
CA ALA A 171 -8.04 -5.17 1.40
C ALA A 171 -8.75 -3.84 1.73
N ASN A 172 -9.32 -3.71 2.94
CA ASN A 172 -10.21 -2.61 3.28
C ASN A 172 -9.56 -1.53 4.14
N LEU A 173 -8.55 -1.86 4.96
CA LEU A 173 -8.04 -0.95 5.98
C LEU A 173 -6.55 -0.60 5.83
N SER A 174 -5.79 -1.27 4.96
CA SER A 174 -4.36 -0.95 4.71
C SER A 174 -4.13 0.52 4.38
N ALA A 175 -5.00 1.11 3.56
CA ALA A 175 -4.90 2.52 3.18
C ALA A 175 -5.10 3.45 4.38
N TYR A 176 -6.06 3.15 5.27
CA TYR A 176 -6.26 3.93 6.49
C TYR A 176 -5.10 3.75 7.46
N ILE A 177 -4.61 2.52 7.65
CA ILE A 177 -3.50 2.21 8.56
C ILE A 177 -2.25 2.99 8.16
N THR A 178 -1.91 2.96 6.88
CA THR A 178 -0.79 3.73 6.30
C THR A 178 -1.00 5.23 6.53
N TRP A 179 -2.21 5.73 6.24
CA TRP A 179 -2.54 7.14 6.46
C TRP A 179 -2.45 7.54 7.94
N ALA A 180 -2.91 6.69 8.86
CA ALA A 180 -2.90 6.95 10.29
C ALA A 180 -1.49 7.01 10.87
N GLN A 181 -0.49 6.33 10.28
CA GLN A 181 0.90 6.46 10.70
C GLN A 181 1.50 7.84 10.36
N ALA A 182 1.07 8.42 9.24
CA ALA A 182 1.54 9.72 8.78
C ALA A 182 0.75 10.91 9.35
N ASN A 183 -0.49 10.67 9.79
CA ASN A 183 -1.41 11.71 10.25
C ASN A 183 -1.73 11.53 11.72
N ASN A 184 -2.19 12.58 12.41
CA ASN A 184 -2.54 12.52 13.83
C ASN A 184 -3.74 11.60 14.07
N SER A 185 -3.56 10.28 13.98
CA SER A 185 -4.64 9.30 13.92
C SER A 185 -4.15 7.92 14.35
N LEU A 186 -5.09 7.07 14.78
CA LEU A 186 -4.82 5.72 15.25
C LEU A 186 -5.70 4.69 14.55
N PHE A 187 -5.11 3.56 14.21
CA PHE A 187 -5.78 2.30 13.93
C PHE A 187 -5.64 1.38 15.15
N ILE A 188 -6.74 0.76 15.56
CA ILE A 188 -6.80 -0.17 16.68
C ILE A 188 -7.52 -1.43 16.20
N LEU A 189 -6.88 -2.59 16.35
CA LEU A 189 -7.50 -3.89 16.13
C LEU A 189 -7.60 -4.64 17.47
N THR A 190 -8.79 -5.11 17.81
CA THR A 190 -9.05 -5.98 18.95
C THR A 190 -10.09 -7.02 18.56
N PHE A 191 -10.32 -8.00 19.43
CA PHE A 191 -11.43 -8.94 19.31
C PHE A 191 -12.36 -8.80 20.51
N ASP A 192 -13.60 -9.23 20.36
CA ASP A 192 -14.63 -9.19 21.40
C ASP A 192 -14.38 -10.21 22.52
N GLU A 193 -13.97 -11.44 22.19
CA GLU A 193 -13.65 -12.55 23.08
C GLU A 193 -12.77 -13.60 22.41
N ASP A 194 -12.23 -14.53 23.20
CA ASP A 194 -11.49 -15.67 22.65
C ASP A 194 -12.43 -16.77 22.11
N ASP A 195 -11.86 -17.81 21.52
CA ASP A 195 -12.59 -18.98 21.00
C ASP A 195 -13.15 -19.92 22.10
N GLY A 196 -13.22 -19.46 23.35
CA GLY A 196 -13.58 -20.25 24.53
C GLY A 196 -12.52 -21.26 24.97
N SER A 197 -11.34 -21.27 24.33
CA SER A 197 -10.27 -22.23 24.63
C SER A 197 -9.34 -21.78 25.77
N GLY A 198 -9.39 -20.49 26.13
CA GLY A 198 -8.37 -19.85 26.95
C GLY A 198 -8.91 -19.12 28.17
N ASN A 199 -8.24 -18.02 28.49
CA ASN A 199 -8.57 -17.14 29.60
C ASN A 199 -9.09 -15.79 29.10
N ASN A 200 -9.77 -15.79 27.96
CA ASN A 200 -10.29 -14.63 27.26
C ASN A 200 -9.21 -13.62 26.87
N ARG A 201 -8.02 -14.14 26.48
CA ARG A 201 -6.89 -13.34 26.02
C ARG A 201 -6.97 -13.20 24.51
N VAL A 202 -7.24 -11.97 24.07
CA VAL A 202 -7.51 -11.66 22.67
C VAL A 202 -6.37 -10.85 22.05
N PRO A 203 -6.23 -10.85 20.70
CA PRO A 203 -5.33 -9.94 20.02
C PRO A 203 -5.68 -8.48 20.33
N MET A 204 -4.65 -7.65 20.49
CA MET A 204 -4.80 -6.20 20.61
C MET A 204 -3.56 -5.52 20.03
N LEU A 205 -3.79 -4.70 19.01
CA LEU A 205 -2.75 -4.01 18.26
C LEU A 205 -3.16 -2.56 18.02
N VAL A 206 -2.20 -1.66 18.17
CA VAL A 206 -2.40 -0.25 17.83
C VAL A 206 -1.30 0.19 16.88
N VAL A 207 -1.69 0.84 15.78
CA VAL A 207 -0.80 1.41 14.76
C VAL A 207 -1.22 2.87 14.53
N GLY A 208 -0.26 3.78 14.35
CA GLY A 208 -0.58 5.18 14.07
C GLY A 208 0.51 6.16 14.48
N GLN A 209 0.29 7.44 14.22
CA GLN A 209 1.29 8.47 14.50
C GLN A 209 1.61 8.55 16.01
N GLY A 210 2.89 8.46 16.33
CA GLY A 210 3.38 8.53 17.70
C GLY A 210 3.29 7.22 18.49
N VAL A 211 2.75 6.16 17.90
CA VAL A 211 2.75 4.81 18.47
C VAL A 211 4.14 4.19 18.30
N ALA A 212 4.61 3.46 19.32
CA ALA A 212 5.93 2.84 19.27
C ALA A 212 5.92 1.58 18.37
N ALA A 213 6.47 1.71 17.16
CA ALA A 213 6.59 0.61 16.20
C ALA A 213 7.45 -0.55 16.74
N GLY A 214 6.98 -1.79 16.55
CA GLY A 214 7.64 -3.02 17.00
C GLY A 214 7.65 -3.22 18.51
N ALA A 215 6.97 -2.35 19.27
CA ALA A 215 6.94 -2.44 20.72
C ALA A 215 5.94 -3.51 21.18
N VAL A 216 6.27 -4.16 22.31
CA VAL A 216 5.36 -5.07 22.99
C VAL A 216 5.05 -4.51 24.37
N ASN A 217 3.78 -4.22 24.63
CA ASN A 217 3.29 -3.84 25.94
C ASN A 217 2.71 -5.07 26.65
N SER A 218 3.30 -5.44 27.78
CA SER A 218 2.90 -6.60 28.58
C SER A 218 2.06 -6.25 29.81
N ALA A 219 1.58 -5.01 29.92
CA ALA A 219 0.65 -4.62 30.97
C ALA A 219 -0.66 -5.41 30.84
N SER A 220 -1.26 -5.77 31.97
CA SER A 220 -2.56 -6.46 31.98
C SER A 220 -3.65 -5.43 31.73
N LEU A 221 -4.27 -5.49 30.55
CA LEU A 221 -5.25 -4.52 30.06
C LEU A 221 -6.50 -5.25 29.56
N ASN A 222 -7.59 -4.52 29.37
CA ASN A 222 -8.86 -5.07 28.90
C ASN A 222 -9.70 -4.02 28.15
N HIS A 223 -10.92 -4.38 27.74
CA HIS A 223 -11.84 -3.45 27.06
C HIS A 223 -12.12 -2.14 27.81
N TYR A 224 -12.19 -2.17 29.14
CA TYR A 224 -12.32 -0.94 29.92
C TYR A 224 -11.07 -0.06 29.84
N SER A 225 -9.90 -0.66 29.65
CA SER A 225 -8.62 0.04 29.45
C SER A 225 -8.57 0.74 28.08
N LEU A 226 -9.14 0.12 27.05
CA LEU A 226 -9.31 0.76 25.73
C LEU A 226 -10.26 1.95 25.82
N LEU A 227 -11.43 1.78 26.43
CA LEU A 227 -12.38 2.88 26.63
C LEU A 227 -11.76 4.04 27.43
N ALA A 228 -11.12 3.75 28.57
CA ALA A 228 -10.43 4.75 29.38
C ALA A 228 -9.36 5.50 28.58
N THR A 229 -8.67 4.82 27.66
CA THR A 229 -7.67 5.45 26.79
C THR A 229 -8.32 6.45 25.82
N ILE A 230 -9.41 6.06 25.16
CA ILE A 230 -10.16 6.95 24.25
C ILE A 230 -10.72 8.15 25.00
N GLU A 231 -11.37 7.93 26.15
CA GLU A 231 -11.92 8.99 27.00
C GLU A 231 -10.83 9.96 27.45
N SER A 232 -9.65 9.44 27.82
CA SER A 232 -8.53 10.26 28.27
C SER A 232 -7.98 11.19 27.18
N PHE A 233 -7.98 10.77 25.91
CA PHE A 233 -7.52 11.63 24.81
C PHE A 233 -8.40 12.86 24.66
N TYR A 234 -9.71 12.70 24.77
CA TYR A 234 -10.67 13.77 24.49
C TYR A 234 -11.14 14.51 25.74
N GLY A 235 -10.64 14.12 26.92
CA GLY A 235 -11.01 14.70 28.21
C GLY A 235 -12.48 14.43 28.58
N LEU A 236 -12.98 13.25 28.22
CA LEU A 236 -14.36 12.82 28.49
C LEU A 236 -14.53 12.39 29.95
N THR A 237 -15.77 12.17 30.37
CA THR A 237 -16.04 11.64 31.71
C THR A 237 -15.90 10.13 31.66
N GLU A 238 -15.03 9.55 32.46
CA GLU A 238 -14.80 8.11 32.37
C GLU A 238 -16.10 7.31 32.72
N LEU A 239 -16.58 6.51 31.77
CA LEU A 239 -17.80 5.71 31.89
C LEU A 239 -17.59 4.42 32.68
N GLY A 240 -18.45 4.18 33.68
CA GLY A 240 -18.52 2.89 34.36
C GLY A 240 -17.16 2.42 34.92
N ASN A 241 -16.71 1.24 34.49
CA ASN A 241 -15.45 0.63 34.91
C ASN A 241 -14.22 1.23 34.21
N SER A 242 -14.36 2.07 33.19
CA SER A 242 -13.21 2.77 32.59
C SER A 242 -12.58 3.75 33.59
N ALA A 243 -13.39 4.33 34.50
CA ALA A 243 -12.96 5.26 35.56
C ALA A 243 -11.95 4.69 36.57
N GLY A 244 -11.76 3.37 36.57
CA GLY A 244 -10.74 2.69 37.38
C GLY A 244 -9.73 1.90 36.56
N ALA A 245 -9.85 1.90 35.23
CA ALA A 245 -8.99 1.14 34.35
C ALA A 245 -7.66 1.88 34.09
N SER A 246 -6.59 1.12 33.87
CA SER A 246 -5.33 1.72 33.44
C SER A 246 -5.42 2.04 31.95
N THR A 247 -4.98 3.23 31.54
CA THR A 247 -4.87 3.55 30.12
C THR A 247 -3.72 2.76 29.47
N MET A 248 -3.79 2.57 28.17
CA MET A 248 -2.85 1.75 27.40
C MET A 248 -1.45 2.36 27.28
N GLY A 249 -1.26 3.62 27.67
CA GLY A 249 0.04 4.28 27.64
C GLY A 249 0.60 4.50 26.23
N LEU A 250 -0.27 4.81 25.27
CA LEU A 250 0.08 4.91 23.84
C LEU A 250 0.95 6.11 23.48
N LEU A 251 0.76 7.26 24.15
CA LEU A 251 1.45 8.52 23.86
C LEU A 251 2.03 9.10 25.16
N THR A 252 3.30 9.50 25.19
CA THR A 252 3.93 10.08 26.40
C THR A 252 3.74 11.59 26.50
N ALA A 253 3.39 12.09 27.69
CA ALA A 253 2.99 13.48 27.98
C ALA A 253 4.09 14.56 27.91
N THR A 254 5.24 14.30 27.26
CA THR A 254 6.29 15.31 27.05
C THR A 254 6.94 15.19 25.67
N SER A 255 6.13 15.12 24.61
CA SER A 255 6.67 15.36 23.28
C SER A 255 7.07 16.85 23.16
N PRO A 256 8.31 17.16 22.75
CA PRO A 256 8.68 18.52 22.37
C PRO A 256 7.77 19.03 21.23
N PRO A 257 7.66 20.35 20.98
CA PRO A 257 7.17 20.81 19.69
C PRO A 257 8.03 20.13 18.61
N PRO A 258 7.42 19.72 17.49
CA PRO A 258 7.86 18.57 16.71
C PRO A 258 9.37 18.64 16.46
N ALA A 259 10.10 17.61 16.87
CA ALA A 259 11.13 17.14 15.96
C ALA A 259 10.37 16.85 14.67
N SER A 260 10.87 17.36 13.55
CA SER A 260 10.43 16.97 12.21
C SER A 260 10.04 15.49 12.26
N PRO A 261 8.87 15.10 11.72
CA PRO A 261 8.39 13.73 11.85
C PRO A 261 9.58 12.81 11.61
N PRO A 262 9.79 11.72 12.40
CA PRO A 262 10.59 10.65 11.84
C PRO A 262 9.96 10.41 10.47
N PRO A 263 10.76 10.41 9.39
CA PRO A 263 10.20 10.16 8.07
C PRO A 263 9.28 8.95 8.24
N PRO A 264 8.10 8.91 7.59
CA PRO A 264 7.37 7.64 7.50
C PRO A 264 8.41 6.56 7.24
N LEU A 265 8.30 5.38 7.87
CA LEU A 265 9.18 4.27 7.50
C LEU A 265 9.14 4.26 5.99
N ALA A 266 10.22 4.71 5.35
CA ALA A 266 10.20 4.73 3.91
C ALA A 266 9.94 3.28 3.59
N SER A 267 8.91 3.02 2.80
CA SER A 267 8.93 1.94 1.83
C SER A 267 10.40 1.77 1.46
N SER A 268 11.03 0.73 2.01
CA SER A 268 12.47 0.62 1.90
C SER A 268 12.68 0.21 0.47
N ILE A 269 12.89 1.19 -0.41
CA ILE A 269 12.85 0.93 -1.83
C ILE A 269 14.06 0.09 -2.15
N VAL A 270 13.80 -1.07 -2.72
CA VAL A 270 14.84 -1.97 -3.20
C VAL A 270 15.27 -1.49 -4.57
N VAL A 271 16.56 -1.17 -4.69
CA VAL A 271 17.24 -0.90 -5.95
C VAL A 271 18.16 -2.08 -6.24
N ASP A 272 17.89 -2.76 -7.34
CA ASP A 272 18.64 -3.94 -7.74
C ASP A 272 19.72 -3.63 -8.77
N TRP A 273 20.91 -4.16 -8.49
CA TRP A 273 22.13 -3.92 -9.25
C TRP A 273 22.70 -5.22 -9.76
N GLN A 274 23.28 -5.16 -10.95
CA GLN A 274 24.08 -6.24 -11.52
C GLN A 274 25.48 -5.78 -11.87
N ASN A 275 26.48 -6.55 -11.46
CA ASN A 275 27.86 -6.35 -11.83
C ASN A 275 28.11 -6.88 -13.26
N GLY A 276 28.48 -6.00 -14.18
CA GLY A 276 28.83 -6.36 -15.56
C GLY A 276 30.07 -7.25 -15.65
N SER A 277 30.87 -7.36 -14.59
CA SER A 277 32.04 -8.25 -14.50
C SER A 277 31.71 -9.46 -13.62
N GLY A 278 30.96 -10.42 -14.15
CA GLY A 278 30.69 -11.71 -13.48
C GLY A 278 29.26 -11.95 -13.00
N GLY A 279 28.32 -11.04 -13.28
CA GLY A 279 26.88 -11.29 -13.11
C GLY A 279 26.35 -11.25 -11.68
N ALA A 280 27.20 -10.95 -10.70
CA ALA A 280 26.81 -10.82 -9.30
C ALA A 280 25.74 -9.74 -9.12
N LEU A 281 24.83 -9.99 -8.17
CA LEU A 281 23.66 -9.17 -7.93
C LEU A 281 23.69 -8.58 -6.51
N ALA A 282 23.18 -7.37 -6.36
CA ALA A 282 23.05 -6.71 -5.07
C ALA A 282 21.77 -5.88 -5.01
N SER A 283 21.15 -5.85 -3.84
CA SER A 283 19.94 -5.08 -3.56
C SER A 283 20.26 -4.05 -2.49
N TRP A 284 19.92 -2.79 -2.75
CA TRP A 284 20.03 -1.70 -1.80
C TRP A 284 18.65 -1.31 -1.32
N SER A 285 18.43 -1.28 -0.01
CA SER A 285 17.24 -0.64 0.57
C SER A 285 17.55 0.83 0.81
N LEU A 286 16.72 1.72 0.27
CA LEU A 286 16.84 3.16 0.47
C LEU A 286 15.66 3.72 1.27
N SER A 287 15.94 4.73 2.09
CA SER A 287 14.95 5.49 2.85
C SER A 287 15.44 6.92 3.00
N GLY A 288 14.74 7.91 2.42
CA GLY A 288 15.04 9.33 2.57
C GLY A 288 16.49 9.70 2.23
N GLY A 289 17.02 9.16 1.13
CA GLY A 289 18.40 9.35 0.69
C GLY A 289 19.44 8.58 1.50
N GLN A 290 19.05 7.71 2.44
CA GLN A 290 19.97 6.82 3.15
C GLN A 290 19.86 5.39 2.61
N VAL A 291 21.00 4.79 2.28
CA VAL A 291 21.10 3.35 2.07
C VAL A 291 21.04 2.68 3.45
N THR A 292 19.89 2.10 3.78
CA THR A 292 19.64 1.44 5.07
C THR A 292 20.15 -0.01 5.07
N SER A 293 20.17 -0.64 3.90
CA SER A 293 20.77 -1.95 3.70
C SER A 293 21.43 -2.03 2.32
N SER A 294 22.52 -2.78 2.22
CA SER A 294 23.18 -3.10 0.95
C SER A 294 23.68 -4.53 1.04
N SER A 295 22.99 -5.44 0.38
CA SER A 295 23.22 -6.88 0.50
C SER A 295 23.38 -7.50 -0.87
N ALA A 296 24.21 -8.54 -0.97
CA ALA A 296 24.22 -9.39 -2.15
C ALA A 296 22.85 -10.08 -2.28
N VAL A 297 22.37 -10.27 -3.50
CA VAL A 297 21.20 -11.14 -3.73
C VAL A 297 21.63 -12.58 -3.48
N THR A 298 20.91 -13.30 -2.65
CA THR A 298 21.26 -14.69 -2.28
C THR A 298 20.10 -15.65 -2.43
N TYR A 299 20.40 -16.90 -2.81
CA TYR A 299 19.48 -18.02 -2.76
C TYR A 299 20.01 -19.06 -1.75
N GLN A 300 19.19 -19.37 -0.74
CA GLN A 300 19.58 -20.30 0.34
C GLN A 300 20.93 -19.92 0.99
N GLY A 301 21.15 -18.62 1.19
CA GLY A 301 22.38 -18.07 1.77
C GLY A 301 23.60 -17.97 0.85
N ASN A 302 23.50 -18.40 -0.42
CA ASN A 302 24.59 -18.31 -1.39
C ASN A 302 24.38 -17.15 -2.38
N PRO A 303 25.42 -16.36 -2.71
CA PRO A 303 25.31 -15.29 -3.71
C PRO A 303 24.82 -15.80 -5.06
N ALA A 304 23.77 -15.14 -5.57
CA ALA A 304 23.23 -15.41 -6.89
C ALA A 304 24.18 -14.83 -7.96
N THR A 305 24.61 -15.70 -8.87
CA THR A 305 25.49 -15.34 -10.00
C THR A 305 25.00 -16.02 -11.29
N PRO A 306 23.92 -15.51 -11.91
CA PRO A 306 23.48 -15.99 -13.22
C PRO A 306 24.62 -15.92 -14.23
N ASP A 307 24.79 -16.99 -15.01
CA ASP A 307 25.75 -16.97 -16.11
C ASP A 307 25.27 -16.08 -17.27
N ALA A 308 26.16 -15.80 -18.21
CA ALA A 308 25.91 -14.88 -19.32
C ALA A 308 24.81 -15.34 -20.31
N SER A 309 24.29 -16.56 -20.19
CA SER A 309 23.14 -17.01 -20.96
C SER A 309 21.81 -16.47 -20.42
N TRP A 310 21.78 -15.93 -19.21
CA TRP A 310 20.61 -15.32 -18.59
C TRP A 310 20.70 -13.79 -18.56
N SER A 311 19.55 -13.15 -18.74
CA SER A 311 19.40 -11.70 -18.65
C SER A 311 18.07 -11.35 -17.99
N VAL A 312 18.02 -10.21 -17.28
CA VAL A 312 16.77 -9.71 -16.67
C VAL A 312 15.85 -9.20 -17.79
N ALA A 313 14.70 -9.85 -17.92
CA ALA A 313 13.64 -9.47 -18.82
C ALA A 313 12.82 -8.30 -18.27
N GLY A 314 12.68 -8.20 -16.95
CA GLY A 314 12.13 -7.05 -16.24
C GLY A 314 11.93 -7.36 -14.75
N LEU A 315 11.51 -6.36 -13.99
CA LEU A 315 11.14 -6.47 -12.58
C LEU A 315 9.65 -6.15 -12.41
N GLY A 316 8.92 -6.95 -11.65
CA GLY A 316 7.49 -6.76 -11.38
C GLY A 316 7.05 -7.61 -10.20
N ASP A 317 5.99 -7.21 -9.49
CA ASP A 317 5.41 -7.97 -8.38
C ASP A 317 4.50 -9.07 -8.95
N PHE A 318 5.05 -10.25 -9.26
CA PHE A 318 4.28 -11.29 -9.95
C PHE A 318 3.35 -12.04 -9.00
N ASN A 319 3.60 -12.01 -7.68
CA ASN A 319 2.86 -12.77 -6.68
C ASN A 319 1.88 -11.91 -5.83
N GLY A 320 1.99 -10.58 -5.89
CA GLY A 320 1.15 -9.61 -5.20
C GLY A 320 1.55 -9.37 -3.75
N ASP A 321 2.83 -9.57 -3.40
CA ASP A 321 3.34 -9.37 -2.04
C ASP A 321 3.90 -7.96 -1.78
N GLY A 322 3.82 -7.07 -2.77
CA GLY A 322 4.31 -5.70 -2.73
C GLY A 322 5.83 -5.57 -2.97
N SER A 323 6.55 -6.68 -3.17
CA SER A 323 7.96 -6.70 -3.55
C SER A 323 8.14 -7.00 -5.03
N LYS A 324 9.21 -6.45 -5.63
CA LYS A 324 9.52 -6.74 -7.03
C LYS A 324 10.25 -8.07 -7.16
N ASP A 325 9.69 -8.94 -7.98
CA ASP A 325 10.29 -10.19 -8.41
C ASP A 325 11.08 -10.01 -9.69
N PHE A 326 11.98 -10.96 -9.96
CA PHE A 326 12.81 -10.91 -11.16
C PHE A 326 12.28 -11.88 -12.21
N LEU A 327 11.98 -11.36 -13.41
CA LEU A 327 11.79 -12.18 -14.58
C LEU A 327 13.13 -12.34 -15.32
N TRP A 328 13.67 -13.55 -15.33
CA TRP A 328 14.87 -13.91 -16.07
C TRP A 328 14.53 -14.58 -17.38
N ARG A 329 15.25 -14.20 -18.44
CA ARG A 329 15.19 -14.85 -19.75
C ARG A 329 16.54 -15.38 -20.19
N ASN A 330 16.56 -16.63 -20.61
CA ASN A 330 17.72 -17.27 -21.20
C ASN A 330 17.81 -16.97 -22.70
N GLN A 331 19.01 -17.03 -23.27
CA GLN A 331 19.26 -16.92 -24.71
C GLN A 331 18.49 -17.96 -25.56
N ASN A 332 18.11 -19.10 -24.97
CA ASN A 332 17.28 -20.12 -25.63
C ASN A 332 15.77 -19.83 -25.54
N GLY A 333 15.36 -18.75 -24.88
CA GLY A 333 13.97 -18.34 -24.70
C GLY A 333 13.32 -18.76 -23.38
N SER A 334 13.90 -19.71 -22.63
CA SER A 334 13.36 -20.15 -21.34
C SER A 334 13.26 -19.00 -20.34
N LEU A 335 12.21 -19.03 -19.51
CA LEU A 335 11.94 -18.04 -18.49
C LEU A 335 12.00 -18.65 -17.09
N ILE A 336 12.59 -17.91 -16.16
CA ILE A 336 12.57 -18.20 -14.73
C ILE A 336 12.06 -16.94 -14.02
N GLU A 337 11.16 -17.12 -13.07
CA GLU A 337 10.78 -16.10 -12.12
C GLU A 337 11.50 -16.39 -10.79
N TRP A 338 12.08 -15.34 -10.21
CA TRP A 338 12.60 -15.37 -8.85
C TRP A 338 11.72 -14.52 -7.96
N THR A 339 11.07 -15.18 -7.02
CA THR A 339 10.27 -14.51 -6.00
C THR A 339 11.21 -13.92 -4.97
N MET A 340 11.10 -12.63 -4.71
CA MET A 340 12.04 -11.88 -3.91
C MET A 340 11.44 -11.44 -2.58
N SER A 341 12.26 -11.46 -1.53
CA SER A 341 11.98 -10.76 -0.28
C SER A 341 13.22 -9.96 0.10
N GLY A 342 13.21 -8.67 -0.23
CA GLY A 342 14.41 -7.83 -0.19
C GLY A 342 15.53 -8.40 -1.06
N SER A 343 16.69 -8.71 -0.47
CA SER A 343 17.83 -9.30 -1.19
C SER A 343 17.81 -10.85 -1.21
N GLN A 344 16.76 -11.50 -0.73
CA GLN A 344 16.65 -12.95 -0.70
C GLN A 344 15.77 -13.46 -1.84
N ILE A 345 16.27 -14.44 -2.59
CA ILE A 345 15.47 -15.24 -3.50
C ILE A 345 14.73 -16.27 -2.64
N VAL A 346 13.42 -16.12 -2.50
CA VAL A 346 12.55 -17.03 -1.75
C VAL A 346 12.24 -18.27 -2.58
N SER A 347 12.00 -18.06 -3.88
CA SER A 347 11.69 -19.12 -4.84
C SER A 347 12.37 -18.84 -6.18
N SER A 348 12.70 -19.88 -6.93
CA SER A 348 13.24 -19.78 -8.28
C SER A 348 12.59 -20.85 -9.14
N GLN A 349 11.57 -20.46 -9.92
CA GLN A 349 10.75 -21.39 -10.68
C GLN A 349 10.78 -21.07 -12.17
N ALA A 350 10.68 -22.12 -13.00
CA ALA A 350 10.41 -21.91 -14.41
C ALA A 350 9.03 -21.26 -14.58
N VAL A 351 8.91 -20.31 -15.49
CA VAL A 351 7.60 -19.79 -15.86
C VAL A 351 6.85 -20.89 -16.63
N THR A 352 5.62 -21.20 -16.24
CA THR A 352 4.83 -22.28 -16.85
C THR A 352 3.45 -21.84 -17.29
N PHE A 353 2.93 -22.43 -18.37
CA PHE A 353 1.55 -22.31 -18.82
C PHE A 353 0.93 -23.70 -18.92
N ALA A 354 -0.22 -23.91 -18.28
CA ALA A 354 -0.87 -25.22 -18.16
C ALA A 354 0.11 -26.33 -17.71
N GLY A 355 0.98 -26.00 -16.74
CA GLY A 355 1.97 -26.91 -16.15
C GLY A 355 3.22 -27.19 -16.99
N ASN A 356 3.38 -26.56 -18.16
CA ASN A 356 4.55 -26.74 -19.03
C ASN A 356 5.42 -25.48 -19.05
N ALA A 357 6.73 -25.65 -18.95
CA ALA A 357 7.67 -24.53 -19.04
C ALA A 357 7.56 -23.83 -20.39
N VAL A 358 7.50 -22.50 -20.36
CA VAL A 358 7.40 -21.68 -21.58
C VAL A 358 8.77 -21.17 -22.02
N ALA A 359 8.94 -21.06 -23.34
CA ALA A 359 10.15 -20.50 -23.93
C ALA A 359 9.79 -19.72 -25.21
N PRO A 360 9.33 -18.46 -25.11
CA PRO A 360 9.09 -17.62 -26.28
C PRO A 360 10.36 -17.47 -27.11
N ASP A 361 10.23 -17.63 -28.42
CA ASP A 361 11.35 -17.46 -29.34
C ASP A 361 11.79 -15.98 -29.47
N ASN A 362 12.88 -15.75 -30.21
CA ASN A 362 13.47 -14.43 -30.36
C ASN A 362 12.64 -13.45 -31.22
N SER A 363 11.53 -13.89 -31.83
CA SER A 363 10.58 -12.97 -32.45
C SER A 363 9.72 -12.23 -31.43
N TRP A 364 9.72 -12.68 -30.18
CA TRP A 364 9.00 -12.05 -29.06
C TRP A 364 9.95 -11.36 -28.08
N SER A 365 9.56 -10.18 -27.63
CA SER A 365 10.22 -9.42 -26.56
C SER A 365 9.21 -8.98 -25.51
N VAL A 366 9.61 -8.93 -24.25
CA VAL A 366 8.84 -8.26 -23.20
C VAL A 366 8.77 -6.78 -23.56
N ALA A 367 7.55 -6.30 -23.79
CA ALA A 367 7.24 -4.93 -24.14
C ALA A 367 7.02 -4.06 -22.89
N GLY A 368 6.57 -4.69 -21.81
CA GLY A 368 6.54 -4.11 -20.47
C GLY A 368 5.87 -5.03 -19.46
N LEU A 369 5.89 -4.58 -18.22
CA LEU A 369 5.33 -5.27 -17.05
C LEU A 369 4.40 -4.31 -16.31
N GLY A 370 3.28 -4.80 -15.82
CA GLY A 370 2.30 -4.03 -15.04
C GLY A 370 1.03 -4.81 -14.82
N ASP A 371 0.25 -4.46 -13.79
CA ASP A 371 -1.04 -5.08 -13.52
C ASP A 371 -2.10 -4.57 -14.51
N PHE A 372 -2.21 -5.20 -15.67
CA PHE A 372 -3.16 -4.75 -16.70
C PHE A 372 -4.60 -5.09 -16.35
N ASN A 373 -4.84 -6.00 -15.40
CA ASN A 373 -6.14 -6.60 -15.12
C ASN A 373 -6.75 -6.19 -13.76
N GLY A 374 -5.94 -5.67 -12.84
CA GLY A 374 -6.33 -5.13 -11.54
C GLY A 374 -6.40 -6.18 -10.43
N ASP A 375 -5.66 -7.30 -10.53
CA ASP A 375 -5.63 -8.35 -9.49
C ASP A 375 -4.46 -8.21 -8.50
N GLY A 376 -3.76 -7.08 -8.54
CA GLY A 376 -2.64 -6.73 -7.69
C GLY A 376 -1.34 -7.43 -8.08
N LYS A 377 -1.27 -8.04 -9.27
CA LYS A 377 -0.07 -8.74 -9.76
C LYS A 377 0.37 -8.19 -11.10
N SER A 378 1.67 -8.09 -11.28
CA SER A 378 2.26 -7.68 -12.55
C SER A 378 2.05 -8.75 -13.62
N ASP A 379 1.46 -8.36 -14.74
CA ASP A 379 1.35 -9.18 -15.93
C ASP A 379 2.54 -8.95 -16.88
N ILE A 380 2.70 -9.82 -17.89
CA ILE A 380 3.75 -9.68 -18.91
C ILE A 380 3.13 -9.34 -20.27
N LEU A 381 3.37 -8.11 -20.74
CA LEU A 381 3.02 -7.73 -22.10
C LEU A 381 4.15 -8.14 -23.06
N TRP A 382 3.84 -9.02 -23.99
CA TRP A 382 4.73 -9.46 -25.06
C TRP A 382 4.44 -8.73 -26.37
N ARG A 383 5.49 -8.33 -27.08
CA ARG A 383 5.41 -7.83 -28.46
C ARG A 383 6.20 -8.70 -29.42
N ASN A 384 5.56 -9.09 -30.51
CA ASN A 384 6.23 -9.77 -31.60
C ASN A 384 6.90 -8.77 -32.55
N SER A 385 7.93 -9.21 -33.26
CA SER A 385 8.55 -8.48 -34.38
C SER A 385 7.56 -8.05 -35.49
N SER A 386 6.43 -8.73 -35.62
CA SER A 386 5.32 -8.35 -36.51
C SER A 386 4.47 -7.18 -35.99
N GLY A 387 4.66 -6.76 -34.74
CA GLY A 387 3.85 -5.75 -34.04
C GLY A 387 2.73 -6.33 -33.18
N SER A 388 2.39 -7.63 -33.32
CA SER A 388 1.34 -8.26 -32.50
C SER A 388 1.66 -8.22 -31.01
N LEU A 389 0.62 -8.00 -30.20
CA LEU A 389 0.73 -7.95 -28.74
C LEU A 389 -0.02 -9.11 -28.10
N VAL A 390 0.56 -9.69 -27.06
CA VAL A 390 -0.05 -10.73 -26.22
C VAL A 390 0.17 -10.36 -24.77
N ASP A 391 -0.89 -10.40 -23.99
CA ASP A 391 -0.87 -10.24 -22.54
C ASP A 391 -0.83 -11.62 -21.88
N TRP A 392 0.12 -11.80 -20.98
CA TRP A 392 0.21 -12.98 -20.11
C TRP A 392 -0.17 -12.57 -18.71
N THR A 393 -1.36 -13.02 -18.29
CA THR A 393 -1.80 -12.87 -16.91
C THR A 393 -0.99 -13.78 -16.00
N MET A 394 -0.42 -13.23 -14.94
CA MET A 394 0.52 -13.94 -14.07
C MET A 394 -0.03 -14.23 -12.68
N ASN A 395 0.50 -15.27 -12.04
CA ASN A 395 0.38 -15.50 -10.60
C ASN A 395 1.66 -16.21 -10.13
N GLY A 396 2.61 -15.43 -9.64
CA GLY A 396 4.01 -15.82 -9.49
C GLY A 396 4.59 -16.33 -10.81
N SER A 397 5.22 -17.51 -10.78
CA SER A 397 5.76 -18.15 -11.98
C SER A 397 4.72 -18.81 -12.90
N GLN A 398 3.42 -18.72 -12.61
CA GLN A 398 2.37 -19.33 -13.43
C GLN A 398 1.75 -18.30 -14.38
N VAL A 399 1.73 -18.61 -15.67
CA VAL A 399 0.86 -17.93 -16.65
C VAL A 399 -0.54 -18.52 -16.48
N THR A 400 -1.49 -17.72 -16.01
CA THR A 400 -2.89 -18.15 -15.81
C THR A 400 -3.71 -17.98 -17.09
N ALA A 401 -3.36 -16.99 -17.90
CA ALA A 401 -3.94 -16.77 -19.23
C ALA A 401 -2.90 -16.19 -20.20
N SER A 402 -2.99 -16.57 -21.48
CA SER A 402 -2.18 -16.00 -22.55
C SER A 402 -3.10 -15.55 -23.67
N GLN A 403 -3.36 -14.24 -23.77
CA GLN A 403 -4.42 -13.68 -24.60
C GLN A 403 -3.86 -12.63 -25.57
N GLN A 404 -4.34 -12.65 -26.81
CA GLN A 404 -3.98 -11.61 -27.77
C GLN A 404 -4.60 -10.28 -27.36
N VAL A 405 -3.83 -9.19 -27.41
CA VAL A 405 -4.36 -7.87 -27.10
C VAL A 405 -5.28 -7.40 -28.22
N THR A 406 -6.49 -6.98 -27.89
CA THR A 406 -7.50 -6.56 -28.88
C THR A 406 -8.18 -5.25 -28.52
N LEU A 407 -8.67 -4.53 -29.53
CA LEU A 407 -9.58 -3.40 -29.40
C LEU A 407 -10.89 -3.77 -30.10
N SER A 408 -12.00 -3.78 -29.36
CA SER A 408 -13.31 -4.20 -29.90
C SER A 408 -13.27 -5.56 -30.60
N GLY A 409 -12.52 -6.52 -30.02
CA GLY A 409 -12.35 -7.88 -30.54
C GLY A 409 -11.39 -8.03 -31.74
N SER A 410 -10.81 -6.93 -32.25
CA SER A 410 -9.82 -6.97 -33.33
C SER A 410 -8.39 -6.93 -32.77
N PRO A 411 -7.47 -7.80 -33.23
CA PRO A 411 -6.07 -7.76 -32.85
C PRO A 411 -5.42 -6.38 -32.97
N ALA A 412 -4.79 -5.94 -31.88
CA ALA A 412 -3.94 -4.77 -31.88
C ALA A 412 -2.53 -5.14 -32.35
N ALA A 413 -2.02 -4.43 -33.36
CA ALA A 413 -0.67 -4.60 -33.87
C ALA A 413 -0.07 -3.25 -34.33
N PRO A 414 0.32 -2.37 -33.40
CA PRO A 414 1.04 -1.15 -33.75
C PRO A 414 2.30 -1.48 -34.54
N ASP A 415 2.51 -0.77 -35.65
CA ASP A 415 3.70 -0.94 -36.46
C ASP A 415 4.96 -0.39 -35.76
N SER A 416 6.11 -0.52 -36.43
CA SER A 416 7.40 -0.08 -35.88
C SER A 416 7.56 1.43 -35.75
N SER A 417 6.63 2.24 -36.28
CA SER A 417 6.61 3.69 -36.05
C SER A 417 6.09 4.05 -34.66
N TRP A 418 5.51 3.09 -33.94
CA TRP A 418 5.01 3.24 -32.57
C TRP A 418 5.81 2.42 -31.57
N SER A 419 6.16 3.05 -30.45
CA SER A 419 6.81 2.44 -29.29
C SER A 419 5.99 2.71 -28.03
N ILE A 420 5.98 1.75 -27.11
CA ILE A 420 5.51 2.00 -25.74
C ILE A 420 6.52 2.95 -25.11
N ALA A 421 6.03 4.11 -24.70
CA ALA A 421 6.82 5.18 -24.11
C ALA A 421 6.68 5.21 -22.58
N GLY A 422 5.64 4.57 -22.05
CA GLY A 422 5.39 4.47 -20.62
C GLY A 422 4.29 3.47 -20.33
N ILE A 423 4.30 2.95 -19.09
CA ILE A 423 3.24 2.12 -18.53
C ILE A 423 2.87 2.73 -17.19
N GLY A 424 1.57 2.88 -16.93
CA GLY A 424 1.06 3.26 -15.62
C GLY A 424 -0.43 3.56 -15.65
N ASP A 425 -1.07 3.58 -14.47
CA ASP A 425 -2.51 3.84 -14.37
C ASP A 425 -2.80 5.33 -14.61
N PHE A 426 -2.95 5.74 -15.86
CA PHE A 426 -3.18 7.15 -16.20
C PHE A 426 -4.58 7.60 -15.79
N ASN A 427 -5.53 6.68 -15.62
CA ASN A 427 -6.95 6.98 -15.47
C ASN A 427 -7.51 6.77 -14.04
N GLY A 428 -6.78 6.06 -13.19
CA GLY A 428 -7.07 5.83 -11.77
C GLY A 428 -8.05 4.68 -11.52
N ASP A 429 -8.13 3.69 -12.41
CA ASP A 429 -9.00 2.52 -12.26
C ASP A 429 -8.31 1.29 -11.67
N GLY A 430 -7.09 1.46 -11.17
CA GLY A 430 -6.26 0.45 -10.54
C GLY A 430 -5.60 -0.50 -11.53
N LYS A 431 -5.60 -0.18 -12.83
CA LYS A 431 -4.96 -1.01 -13.88
C LYS A 431 -3.90 -0.20 -14.60
N ALA A 432 -2.80 -0.86 -14.92
CA ALA A 432 -1.76 -0.26 -15.73
C ALA A 432 -2.26 0.01 -17.16
N ASP A 433 -2.05 1.22 -17.66
CA ASP A 433 -2.35 1.61 -19.04
C ASP A 433 -1.07 1.66 -19.89
N LEU A 434 -1.21 1.75 -21.22
CA LEU A 434 -0.09 1.85 -22.15
C LEU A 434 -0.05 3.21 -22.84
N LEU A 435 1.02 3.98 -22.57
CA LEU A 435 1.30 5.20 -23.31
C LEU A 435 2.15 4.88 -24.55
N TRP A 436 1.57 5.07 -25.72
CA TRP A 436 2.24 4.92 -27.00
C TRP A 436 2.76 6.26 -27.51
N ARG A 437 3.99 6.26 -28.05
CA ARG A 437 4.56 7.39 -28.79
C ARG A 437 4.94 6.96 -30.20
N SER A 438 4.56 7.77 -31.17
CA SER A 438 4.97 7.60 -32.56
C SER A 438 6.30 8.28 -32.86
N ALA A 439 6.95 7.90 -33.96
CA ALA A 439 8.19 8.50 -34.43
C ALA A 439 8.09 10.01 -34.72
N ASN A 440 6.88 10.53 -34.97
CA ASN A 440 6.64 11.96 -35.15
C ASN A 440 6.22 12.69 -33.85
N GLY A 441 6.18 12.00 -32.72
CA GLY A 441 5.94 12.59 -31.39
C GLY A 441 4.49 12.54 -30.91
N SER A 442 3.53 12.10 -31.73
CA SER A 442 2.15 11.92 -31.26
C SER A 442 2.06 10.89 -30.15
N LEU A 443 1.13 11.13 -29.22
CA LEU A 443 0.91 10.27 -28.06
C LEU A 443 -0.51 9.71 -28.09
N ILE A 444 -0.64 8.42 -27.78
CA ILE A 444 -1.92 7.73 -27.60
C ILE A 444 -1.86 6.99 -26.27
N ASP A 445 -2.87 7.20 -25.44
CA ASP A 445 -3.10 6.45 -24.22
C ASP A 445 -4.07 5.30 -24.53
N TRP A 446 -3.66 4.07 -24.19
CA TRP A 446 -4.51 2.89 -24.23
C TRP A 446 -4.84 2.49 -22.81
N THR A 447 -6.09 2.72 -22.42
CA THR A 447 -6.56 2.21 -21.14
C THR A 447 -6.83 0.72 -21.25
N MET A 448 -6.34 -0.07 -20.30
CA MET A 448 -6.32 -1.54 -20.40
C MET A 448 -7.33 -2.19 -19.45
N ASN A 449 -7.74 -3.42 -19.76
CA ASN A 449 -8.47 -4.32 -18.88
C ASN A 449 -8.08 -5.75 -19.23
N GLY A 450 -6.94 -6.17 -18.68
CA GLY A 450 -6.14 -7.31 -19.13
C GLY A 450 -5.76 -7.16 -20.61
N SER A 451 -5.97 -8.22 -21.39
CA SER A 451 -5.74 -8.20 -22.84
C SER A 451 -6.69 -7.30 -23.66
N GLN A 452 -7.71 -6.67 -23.06
CA GLN A 452 -8.63 -5.81 -23.79
C GLN A 452 -8.22 -4.34 -23.66
N ILE A 453 -8.10 -3.65 -24.80
CA ILE A 453 -7.97 -2.19 -24.84
C ILE A 453 -9.37 -1.62 -24.62
N ALA A 454 -9.60 -1.07 -23.42
CA ALA A 454 -10.87 -0.46 -23.04
C ALA A 454 -11.10 0.85 -23.81
N SER A 455 -10.06 1.65 -23.99
CA SER A 455 -10.09 2.88 -24.77
C SER A 455 -8.74 3.15 -25.42
N ALA A 456 -8.74 3.76 -26.61
CA ALA A 456 -7.53 4.22 -27.30
C ALA A 456 -7.72 5.67 -27.71
N GLN A 457 -7.17 6.61 -26.93
CA GLN A 457 -7.39 8.05 -27.10
C GLN A 457 -6.08 8.79 -27.33
N GLN A 458 -6.12 9.79 -28.21
CA GLN A 458 -4.98 10.68 -28.38
C GLN A 458 -4.78 11.53 -27.13
N VAL A 459 -3.54 11.71 -26.68
CA VAL A 459 -3.25 12.58 -25.56
C VAL A 459 -3.50 14.05 -25.96
N THR A 460 -4.23 14.80 -25.15
CA THR A 460 -4.59 16.20 -25.46
C THR A 460 -4.42 17.16 -24.30
N LEU A 461 -4.11 18.42 -24.59
CA LEU A 461 -4.17 19.54 -23.66
C LEU A 461 -5.24 20.53 -24.13
N GLY A 462 -6.24 20.81 -23.29
CA GLY A 462 -7.36 21.67 -23.67
C GLY A 462 -8.12 21.18 -24.90
N GLY A 463 -8.24 19.85 -25.06
CA GLY A 463 -8.88 19.18 -26.20
C GLY A 463 -8.06 19.18 -27.50
N SER A 464 -6.84 19.73 -27.50
CA SER A 464 -5.95 19.71 -28.66
C SER A 464 -4.88 18.63 -28.51
N ALA A 465 -4.76 17.80 -29.53
CA ALA A 465 -3.69 16.83 -29.72
C ALA A 465 -2.30 17.42 -29.42
N VAL A 466 -1.51 16.73 -28.59
CA VAL A 466 -0.11 17.09 -28.36
C VAL A 466 0.84 16.19 -29.15
N SER A 467 1.99 16.74 -29.52
CA SER A 467 3.06 16.01 -30.20
C SER A 467 4.41 16.62 -29.83
N PRO A 468 4.99 16.26 -28.66
CA PRO A 468 6.31 16.73 -28.28
C PRO A 468 7.36 16.32 -29.31
N ASP A 469 8.16 17.28 -29.76
CA ASP A 469 9.23 17.04 -30.74
C ASP A 469 10.38 16.20 -30.15
N ALA A 470 11.37 15.90 -31.00
CA ALA A 470 12.52 15.06 -30.63
C ALA A 470 13.45 15.71 -29.58
N SER A 471 13.28 16.99 -29.26
CA SER A 471 14.01 17.63 -28.16
C SER A 471 13.47 17.22 -26.79
N TRP A 472 12.30 16.58 -26.73
CA TRP A 472 11.66 16.09 -25.51
C TRP A 472 11.63 14.56 -25.45
N SER A 473 12.06 14.01 -24.32
CA SER A 473 11.96 12.61 -23.95
C SER A 473 11.14 12.45 -22.67
N ILE A 474 10.36 11.37 -22.57
CA ILE A 474 9.79 10.97 -21.29
C ILE A 474 10.94 10.52 -20.41
N ALA A 475 11.08 11.15 -19.26
CA ALA A 475 12.04 10.76 -18.25
C ALA A 475 11.45 9.66 -17.37
N ALA A 476 10.23 9.84 -16.89
CA ALA A 476 9.55 8.91 -16.00
C ALA A 476 8.02 9.00 -16.11
N ILE A 477 7.38 7.93 -15.65
CA ILE A 477 5.95 7.82 -15.39
C ILE A 477 5.80 7.49 -13.90
N GLY A 478 4.86 8.15 -13.22
CA GLY A 478 4.56 7.90 -11.81
C GLY A 478 3.58 8.93 -11.27
N ASP A 479 2.87 8.61 -10.20
CA ASP A 479 1.96 9.55 -9.55
C ASP A 479 2.75 10.59 -8.74
N PHE A 480 3.24 11.65 -9.38
CA PHE A 480 4.09 12.64 -8.72
C PHE A 480 3.31 13.52 -7.74
N ASN A 481 1.99 13.56 -7.84
CA ASN A 481 1.12 14.49 -7.10
C ASN A 481 0.20 13.82 -6.05
N GLY A 482 0.10 12.50 -6.05
CA GLY A 482 -0.65 11.69 -5.09
C GLY A 482 -2.15 11.60 -5.37
N ASP A 483 -2.62 11.80 -6.61
CA ASP A 483 -4.04 11.74 -6.97
C ASP A 483 -4.51 10.34 -7.43
N GLY A 484 -3.64 9.34 -7.31
CA GLY A 484 -3.87 7.96 -7.70
C GLY A 484 -3.74 7.73 -9.21
N LYS A 485 -3.21 8.70 -9.98
CA LYS A 485 -2.98 8.55 -11.41
C LYS A 485 -1.52 8.79 -11.77
N ALA A 486 -1.03 8.03 -12.72
CA ALA A 486 0.30 8.22 -13.24
C ALA A 486 0.41 9.53 -14.03
N ASP A 487 1.40 10.35 -13.68
CA ASP A 487 1.78 11.57 -14.40
C ASP A 487 2.94 11.28 -15.37
N ILE A 488 3.26 12.25 -16.24
CA ILE A 488 4.38 12.14 -17.19
C ILE A 488 5.43 13.21 -16.90
N LEU A 489 6.60 12.79 -16.45
CA LEU A 489 7.77 13.67 -16.33
C LEU A 489 8.52 13.71 -17.66
N TRP A 490 8.55 14.89 -18.28
CA TRP A 490 9.27 15.19 -19.50
C TRP A 490 10.62 15.82 -19.22
N ARG A 491 11.59 15.52 -20.07
CA ARG A 491 12.91 16.14 -20.11
C ARG A 491 13.22 16.68 -21.49
N ASN A 492 13.66 17.93 -21.54
CA ASN A 492 14.18 18.54 -22.76
C ASN A 492 15.70 18.32 -22.89
N THR A 493 16.23 18.33 -24.11
CA THR A 493 17.68 18.32 -24.39
C THR A 493 18.45 19.48 -23.74
N SER A 494 17.78 20.59 -23.41
CA SER A 494 18.34 21.69 -22.60
C SER A 494 18.52 21.36 -21.11
N GLY A 495 18.01 20.22 -20.65
CA GLY A 495 17.97 19.83 -19.24
C GLY A 495 16.71 20.28 -18.49
N THR A 496 15.82 21.05 -19.13
CA THR A 496 14.53 21.46 -18.54
C THR A 496 13.67 20.23 -18.24
N LEU A 497 13.08 20.18 -17.04
CA LEU A 497 12.11 19.17 -16.64
C LEU A 497 10.70 19.77 -16.55
N VAL A 498 9.70 19.05 -17.05
CA VAL A 498 8.29 19.46 -17.03
C VAL A 498 7.45 18.27 -16.62
N ASP A 499 6.57 18.47 -15.65
CA ASP A 499 5.56 17.50 -15.25
C ASP A 499 4.24 17.78 -15.99
N TRP A 500 3.63 16.71 -16.50
CA TRP A 500 2.29 16.72 -17.06
C TRP A 500 1.38 15.92 -16.13
N THR A 501 0.47 16.63 -15.47
CA THR A 501 -0.56 15.98 -14.67
C THR A 501 -1.61 15.37 -15.59
N MET A 502 -1.89 14.08 -15.40
CA MET A 502 -2.74 13.30 -16.31
C MET A 502 -4.10 12.96 -15.70
N ASN A 503 -5.07 12.68 -16.56
CA ASN A 503 -6.35 12.05 -16.22
C ASN A 503 -6.83 11.27 -17.45
N GLY A 504 -6.40 10.02 -17.54
CA GLY A 504 -6.31 9.24 -18.76
C GLY A 504 -5.53 10.01 -19.83
N SER A 505 -6.01 9.98 -21.07
CA SER A 505 -5.47 10.78 -22.18
C SER A 505 -5.50 12.31 -22.04
N GLN A 506 -6.08 12.88 -20.98
CA GLN A 506 -6.16 14.34 -20.81
C GLN A 506 -5.03 14.87 -19.95
N ILE A 507 -4.29 15.85 -20.47
CA ILE A 507 -3.35 16.63 -19.68
C ILE A 507 -4.16 17.72 -18.97
N THR A 508 -4.24 17.63 -17.65
CA THR A 508 -4.99 18.58 -16.83
C THR A 508 -4.14 19.78 -16.42
N ASN A 509 -2.82 19.60 -16.35
CA ASN A 509 -1.87 20.64 -15.97
C ASN A 509 -0.49 20.38 -16.59
N VAL A 510 0.24 21.47 -16.88
CA VAL A 510 1.62 21.41 -17.38
C VAL A 510 2.46 22.37 -16.57
N GLN A 511 3.46 21.87 -15.85
CA GLN A 511 4.28 22.69 -14.96
C GLN A 511 5.76 22.35 -15.10
N GLN A 512 6.59 23.39 -15.19
CA GLN A 512 8.03 23.20 -15.12
C GLN A 512 8.42 22.76 -13.70
N VAL A 513 9.33 21.80 -13.60
CA VAL A 513 9.79 21.32 -12.30
C VAL A 513 10.59 22.41 -11.59
N THR A 514 10.25 22.68 -10.33
CA THR A 514 10.92 23.71 -9.52
C THR A 514 11.30 23.20 -8.13
N MET A 515 12.31 23.84 -7.53
CA MET A 515 12.70 23.63 -6.13
C MET A 515 12.78 24.99 -5.45
N GLY A 516 12.05 25.18 -4.34
CA GLY A 516 11.95 26.49 -3.67
C GLY A 516 11.42 27.60 -4.59
N GLY A 517 10.52 27.25 -5.53
CA GLY A 517 9.97 28.16 -6.54
C GLY A 517 10.91 28.53 -7.69
N SER A 518 12.13 27.99 -7.73
CA SER A 518 13.08 28.22 -8.82
C SER A 518 13.09 27.05 -9.79
N ALA A 519 13.02 27.35 -11.10
CA ALA A 519 13.14 26.38 -12.17
C ALA A 519 14.39 25.51 -12.04
N VAL A 520 14.22 24.20 -12.16
CA VAL A 520 15.31 23.22 -12.14
C VAL A 520 15.65 22.81 -13.56
N THR A 521 16.95 22.80 -13.84
CA THR A 521 17.53 22.19 -15.05
C THR A 521 18.50 21.11 -14.62
N LEU A 522 18.35 19.92 -15.17
CA LEU A 522 19.18 18.78 -14.82
C LEU A 522 20.08 18.40 -16.00
N ASP A 523 21.39 18.35 -15.76
CA ASP A 523 22.39 18.00 -16.77
C ASP A 523 22.22 16.56 -17.29
N PRO A 524 22.36 16.29 -18.62
CA PRO A 524 22.18 14.97 -19.23
C PRO A 524 22.97 13.81 -18.61
N SER A 525 24.04 14.08 -17.86
CA SER A 525 24.78 13.05 -17.13
C SER A 525 23.96 12.37 -16.03
N TRP A 526 22.87 12.98 -15.56
CA TRP A 526 21.92 12.36 -14.64
C TRP A 526 20.86 11.57 -15.40
N GLN A 527 20.64 10.34 -15.00
CA GLN A 527 19.64 9.41 -15.54
C GLN A 527 18.75 8.92 -14.40
N ILE A 528 17.50 8.58 -14.71
CA ILE A 528 16.60 8.01 -13.73
C ILE A 528 17.05 6.58 -13.46
N ALA A 529 17.27 6.30 -12.18
CA ALA A 529 17.60 5.00 -11.64
C ALA A 529 16.30 4.25 -11.28
N GLN A 530 15.37 4.92 -10.59
CA GLN A 530 14.14 4.30 -10.14
C GLN A 530 13.07 5.37 -9.86
N ILE A 531 11.80 4.97 -10.00
CA ILE A 531 10.62 5.70 -9.56
C ILE A 531 9.92 4.85 -8.50
N GLY A 532 9.28 5.51 -7.55
CA GLY A 532 8.48 4.90 -6.51
C GLY A 532 8.27 5.89 -5.38
N ASP A 533 7.36 5.60 -4.47
CA ASP A 533 7.19 6.41 -3.27
C ASP A 533 8.33 6.13 -2.27
N PHE A 534 9.46 6.84 -2.41
CA PHE A 534 10.63 6.72 -1.51
C PHE A 534 10.36 7.29 -0.12
N GLY A 535 9.26 8.04 0.03
CA GLY A 535 8.97 8.82 1.22
C GLY A 535 7.66 8.44 1.89
N GLY A 536 7.02 7.33 1.53
CA GLY A 536 5.74 6.86 2.08
C GLY A 536 4.63 7.92 2.11
N ASN A 537 4.67 8.91 1.22
CA ASN A 537 3.78 10.06 1.24
C ASN A 537 2.67 10.00 0.17
N GLY A 538 2.57 8.89 -0.56
CA GLY A 538 1.65 8.68 -1.67
C GLY A 538 2.14 9.27 -2.99
N ASN A 539 3.24 10.01 -3.00
CA ASN A 539 3.79 10.62 -4.20
C ASN A 539 5.01 9.83 -4.67
N SER A 540 5.04 9.51 -5.95
CA SER A 540 6.23 9.00 -6.62
C SER A 540 7.39 10.00 -6.46
N GLY A 541 8.49 9.57 -5.87
CA GLY A 541 9.77 10.27 -5.96
C GLY A 541 10.60 9.78 -7.14
N ILE A 542 11.82 10.30 -7.24
CA ILE A 542 12.76 9.97 -8.32
C ILE A 542 14.14 9.73 -7.73
N LEU A 543 14.67 8.53 -7.96
CA LEU A 543 16.08 8.25 -7.74
C LEU A 543 16.86 8.55 -9.01
N TRP A 544 17.81 9.45 -8.93
CA TRP A 544 18.72 9.82 -10.00
C TRP A 544 20.09 9.19 -9.80
N ARG A 545 20.74 8.83 -10.91
CA ARG A 545 22.15 8.42 -10.95
C ARG A 545 22.90 9.22 -12.00
N ASN A 546 24.01 9.81 -11.60
CA ASN A 546 24.94 10.50 -12.48
C ASN A 546 25.94 9.52 -13.10
N SER A 547 26.42 9.84 -14.31
CA SER A 547 27.53 9.15 -14.98
C SER A 547 28.84 9.07 -14.17
N ASN A 548 29.06 10.00 -13.22
CA ASN A 548 30.19 9.99 -12.30
C ASN A 548 29.97 9.09 -11.07
N GLY A 549 28.81 8.45 -10.96
CA GLY A 549 28.41 7.56 -9.87
C GLY A 549 27.53 8.21 -8.81
N ALA A 550 27.50 9.55 -8.69
CA ALA A 550 26.67 10.23 -7.70
C ALA A 550 25.19 9.86 -7.84
N MET A 551 24.47 9.78 -6.73
CA MET A 551 23.05 9.46 -6.71
C MET A 551 22.32 10.46 -5.83
N ASP A 552 21.15 10.89 -6.29
CA ASP A 552 20.28 11.84 -5.59
C ASP A 552 18.84 11.31 -5.61
N GLU A 553 18.16 11.36 -4.48
CA GLU A 553 16.74 11.06 -4.35
C GLU A 553 15.95 12.36 -4.28
N TRP A 554 14.92 12.50 -5.11
CA TRP A 554 14.00 13.62 -5.12
C TRP A 554 12.62 13.15 -4.65
N SER A 555 12.10 13.76 -3.59
CA SER A 555 10.69 13.63 -3.22
C SER A 555 9.88 14.65 -4.01
N MET A 556 8.83 14.23 -4.69
CA MET A 556 8.02 15.10 -5.56
C MET A 556 6.67 15.45 -4.91
N ASN A 557 6.09 16.57 -5.34
CA ASN A 557 4.70 16.95 -5.11
C ASN A 557 4.20 17.70 -6.35
N GLY A 558 3.72 16.93 -7.32
CA GLY A 558 3.61 17.31 -8.72
C GLY A 558 4.95 17.81 -9.25
N ALA A 559 4.93 18.96 -9.93
CA ALA A 559 6.14 19.61 -10.42
C ALA A 559 7.05 20.23 -9.33
N GLN A 560 6.70 20.18 -8.06
CA GLN A 560 7.55 20.70 -6.98
C GLN A 560 8.46 19.60 -6.44
N ILE A 561 9.77 19.85 -6.43
CA ILE A 561 10.71 19.05 -5.66
C ILE A 561 10.54 19.44 -4.19
N ALA A 562 9.88 18.58 -3.42
CA ALA A 562 9.65 18.77 -1.99
C ALA A 562 10.96 18.61 -1.20
N SER A 563 11.79 17.65 -1.61
CA SER A 563 13.14 17.48 -1.08
C SER A 563 14.07 16.87 -2.13
N ALA A 564 15.36 17.20 -2.06
CA ALA A 564 16.41 16.58 -2.87
C ALA A 564 17.57 16.23 -1.95
N SER A 565 17.90 14.95 -1.87
CA SER A 565 18.87 14.41 -0.94
C SER A 565 19.91 13.58 -1.68
N GLN A 566 21.19 13.89 -1.47
CA GLN A 566 22.26 13.02 -1.94
C GLN A 566 22.16 11.66 -1.24
N VAL A 567 22.24 10.58 -2.01
CA VAL A 567 22.19 9.23 -1.47
C VAL A 567 23.49 8.94 -0.72
N THR A 568 23.38 8.55 0.55
CA THR A 568 24.53 8.23 1.39
C THR A 568 24.42 6.88 2.08
N LEU A 569 25.56 6.27 2.40
CA LEU A 569 25.69 5.07 3.21
C LEU A 569 26.60 5.42 4.39
N GLN A 570 26.08 5.31 5.61
CA GLN A 570 26.80 5.70 6.84
C GLN A 570 27.32 7.15 6.77
N GLY A 571 26.54 8.07 6.19
CA GLY A 571 26.85 9.50 6.07
C GLY A 571 27.87 9.86 4.98
N ASN A 572 28.34 8.91 4.17
CA ASN A 572 29.21 9.17 3.01
C ASN A 572 28.43 8.97 1.70
N PRO A 573 28.71 9.75 0.64
CA PRO A 573 28.09 9.56 -0.67
C PRO A 573 28.16 8.09 -1.10
N ALA A 574 27.01 7.51 -1.39
CA ALA A 574 26.90 6.11 -1.78
C ALA A 574 26.66 6.01 -3.29
N ALA A 575 27.55 5.26 -3.94
CA ALA A 575 27.51 5.01 -5.35
C ALA A 575 28.06 3.60 -5.61
N PRO A 576 27.31 2.70 -6.25
CA PRO A 576 27.88 1.45 -6.69
C PRO A 576 28.91 1.74 -7.80
N PRO A 577 30.01 0.98 -7.90
CA PRO A 577 31.03 1.20 -8.92
C PRO A 577 30.43 1.24 -10.32
N ASN A 578 31.08 1.94 -11.26
CA ASN A 578 30.59 2.05 -12.65
C ASN A 578 30.45 0.70 -13.39
N SER A 579 31.04 -0.38 -12.86
CA SER A 579 30.83 -1.74 -13.36
C SER A 579 29.44 -2.30 -13.02
N TRP A 580 28.69 -1.67 -12.12
CA TRP A 580 27.36 -2.06 -11.72
C TRP A 580 26.30 -1.23 -12.44
N THR A 581 25.33 -1.92 -13.01
CA THR A 581 24.17 -1.36 -13.71
C THR A 581 22.91 -1.65 -12.93
N ILE A 582 21.95 -0.73 -13.00
CA ILE A 582 20.63 -0.94 -12.41
C ILE A 582 19.85 -1.95 -13.26
N LEU A 583 18.95 -2.70 -12.63
CA LEU A 583 18.18 -3.74 -13.32
C LEU A 583 16.78 -3.31 -13.74
N SER A 584 16.21 -2.31 -13.08
CA SER A 584 14.93 -1.70 -13.48
C SER A 584 15.03 -1.07 -14.87
N LYS A 585 13.97 -1.24 -15.67
CA LYS A 585 13.84 -0.59 -16.98
C LYS A 585 12.86 0.57 -16.89
N PRO A 586 12.97 1.58 -17.77
CA PRO A 586 12.01 2.69 -17.83
C PRO A 586 10.57 2.27 -18.14
N THR A 587 10.36 1.05 -18.68
CA THR A 587 9.05 0.48 -19.03
C THR A 587 8.51 -0.47 -17.97
N ASP A 588 9.26 -0.74 -16.90
CA ASP A 588 8.74 -1.52 -15.79
C ASP A 588 7.77 -0.61 -15.02
N PHE A 589 6.51 -1.00 -14.86
CA PHE A 589 5.60 -0.29 -13.96
C PHE A 589 6.05 -0.52 -12.52
N LEU A 590 6.19 0.57 -11.76
CA LEU A 590 6.74 0.55 -10.40
C LEU A 590 5.75 1.10 -9.35
N GLY A 591 4.50 1.30 -9.77
CA GLY A 591 3.44 1.94 -8.99
C GLY A 591 2.63 0.95 -8.19
#